data_AF-A0A7S2VJ62-F1
#
_entry.id   AF-A0A7S2VJ62-F1
#
_cell.length_a   1.000
_cell.length_b   1.000
_cell.length_c   1.000
_cell.angle_alpha   90.00
_cell.angle_beta   90.00
_cell.angle_gamma   90.00
#
_symmetry.space_group_name_H-M   'P 1'
#
loop_
_entity.id
_entity.type
_entity.pdbx_description
1 polymer ?
#
loop_
_entity_poly.entity_id
_entity_poly.type
_entity_poly.pdbx_seq_one_letter_code
_entity_poly.pdbx_strand_id
1 'polypeptide(L)'
;NRQRMALTNAVLDYVRNNELDKLADAAVSITHRHAGLGVQAEHYPIVHKNLLASIAHVMGDAVTPEVGEGFSEALLALAKFFVEEEQKLYSMAAARSGGWVGVRDFKVSAKSALTQDCAELTFVPAEGPTADIDFTPGQFLTVHVKKAGATPRHYTV
;
A
#
# COMPACT_ATOMS: atom_id res chain seq x y z
N ASN A 1 -7.80 14.25 1.51
CA ASN A 1 -9.16 13.68 1.37
C ASN A 1 -9.32 12.55 0.34
N ARG A 2 -8.53 12.48 -0.74
CA ARG A 2 -8.72 11.45 -1.80
C ARG A 2 -8.46 10.00 -1.37
N GLN A 3 -7.44 9.77 -0.54
CA GLN A 3 -6.99 8.41 -0.16
C GLN A 3 -7.98 7.69 0.77
N ARG A 4 -8.64 8.40 1.70
CA ARG A 4 -9.65 7.81 2.60
C ARG A 4 -10.89 7.35 1.82
N MET A 5 -11.36 8.19 0.89
CA MET A 5 -12.51 7.87 0.04
C MET A 5 -12.26 6.67 -0.87
N ALA A 6 -11.02 6.48 -1.36
CA ALA A 6 -10.69 5.32 -2.19
C ALA A 6 -10.84 3.99 -1.44
N LEU A 7 -10.39 3.93 -0.18
CA LEU A 7 -10.56 2.74 0.66
C LEU A 7 -12.03 2.49 0.99
N THR A 8 -12.76 3.53 1.41
CA THR A 8 -14.18 3.42 1.73
C THR A 8 -15.00 2.96 0.52
N ASN A 9 -14.74 3.52 -0.67
CA ASN A 9 -15.43 3.12 -1.88
C ASN A 9 -15.11 1.68 -2.28
N ALA A 10 -13.84 1.24 -2.18
CA ALA A 10 -13.48 -0.15 -2.47
C ALA A 10 -14.17 -1.14 -1.53
N VAL A 11 -14.27 -0.81 -0.23
CA VAL A 11 -15.02 -1.61 0.75
C VAL A 11 -16.51 -1.62 0.44
N LEU A 12 -17.11 -0.47 0.14
CA LEU A 12 -18.55 -0.37 -0.17
C LEU A 12 -18.89 -1.12 -1.46
N ASP A 13 -18.05 -1.02 -2.49
CA ASP A 13 -18.24 -1.71 -3.77
C ASP A 13 -18.10 -3.22 -3.60
N TYR A 14 -17.18 -3.67 -2.75
CA TYR A 14 -17.07 -5.09 -2.38
C TYR A 14 -18.34 -5.59 -1.67
N VAL A 15 -18.75 -4.91 -0.60
CA VAL A 15 -19.93 -5.28 0.20
C VAL A 15 -21.21 -5.28 -0.64
N ARG A 16 -21.34 -4.36 -1.60
CA ARG A 16 -22.54 -4.26 -2.45
C ARG A 16 -22.61 -5.33 -3.53
N ASN A 17 -21.48 -5.74 -4.09
CA ASN A 17 -21.47 -6.57 -5.28
C ASN A 17 -21.02 -8.00 -5.05
N ASN A 18 -20.34 -8.33 -3.93
CA ASN A 18 -19.73 -9.64 -3.65
C ASN A 18 -18.87 -10.20 -4.81
N GLU A 19 -18.46 -9.34 -5.75
CA GLU A 19 -17.70 -9.70 -6.94
C GLU A 19 -16.32 -9.08 -6.83
N LEU A 20 -15.32 -9.90 -6.48
CA LEU A 20 -13.91 -9.50 -6.49
C LEU A 20 -13.46 -9.06 -7.89
N ASP A 21 -14.07 -9.62 -8.94
CA ASP A 21 -13.70 -9.38 -10.34
C ASP A 21 -13.89 -7.91 -10.77
N LYS A 22 -14.92 -7.23 -10.22
CA LYS A 22 -15.14 -5.79 -10.48
C LYS A 22 -14.19 -4.88 -9.72
N LEU A 23 -13.47 -5.42 -8.74
CA LEU A 23 -12.46 -4.69 -7.98
C LEU A 23 -11.06 -4.90 -8.54
N ALA A 24 -10.85 -5.79 -9.52
CA ALA A 24 -9.52 -6.22 -9.95
C ALA A 24 -8.53 -5.06 -10.14
N ASP A 25 -8.88 -4.05 -10.95
CA ASP A 25 -7.97 -2.92 -11.22
C ASP A 25 -7.72 -2.04 -9.99
N ALA A 26 -8.77 -1.75 -9.21
CA ALA A 26 -8.66 -0.94 -8.00
C ALA A 26 -7.87 -1.68 -6.90
N ALA A 27 -8.14 -2.97 -6.75
CA ALA A 27 -7.52 -3.87 -5.79
C ALA A 27 -6.03 -4.04 -6.12
N VAL A 28 -5.67 -4.32 -7.37
CA VAL A 28 -4.27 -4.35 -7.83
C VAL A 28 -3.56 -3.04 -7.48
N SER A 29 -4.18 -1.91 -7.79
CA SER A 29 -3.62 -0.59 -7.50
C SER A 29 -3.44 -0.35 -5.99
N ILE A 30 -4.35 -0.83 -5.15
CA ILE A 30 -4.26 -0.77 -3.69
C ILE A 30 -3.13 -1.67 -3.19
N THR A 31 -3.05 -2.93 -3.64
CA THR A 31 -2.01 -3.90 -3.26
C THR A 31 -0.62 -3.35 -3.55
N HIS A 32 -0.39 -2.75 -4.73
CA HIS A 32 0.90 -2.14 -5.06
C HIS A 32 1.26 -0.97 -4.11
N ARG A 33 0.28 -0.14 -3.73
CA ARG A 33 0.50 0.94 -2.76
C ARG A 33 0.76 0.42 -1.35
N HIS A 34 0.04 -0.60 -0.92
CA HIS A 34 0.25 -1.27 0.37
C HIS A 34 1.64 -1.88 0.46
N ALA A 35 2.05 -2.63 -0.56
CA ALA A 35 3.40 -3.19 -0.65
C ALA A 35 4.47 -2.09 -0.62
N GLY A 36 4.25 -1.00 -1.38
CA GLY A 36 5.14 0.16 -1.36
C GLY A 36 5.20 0.88 -0.01
N LEU A 37 4.17 0.79 0.83
CA LEU A 37 4.14 1.34 2.19
C LEU A 37 4.56 0.33 3.27
N GLY A 38 4.83 -0.92 2.89
CA GLY A 38 5.22 -1.99 3.81
C GLY A 38 4.11 -2.51 4.70
N VAL A 39 2.84 -2.51 4.23
CA VAL A 39 1.71 -3.09 4.98
C VAL A 39 1.94 -4.59 5.21
N GLN A 40 1.74 -5.04 6.45
CA GLN A 40 1.94 -6.44 6.86
C GLN A 40 0.61 -7.09 7.25
N ALA A 41 0.56 -8.42 7.19
CA ALA A 41 -0.62 -9.21 7.58
C ALA A 41 -1.10 -8.87 9.00
N GLU A 42 -0.18 -8.62 9.93
CA GLU A 42 -0.46 -8.24 11.32
C GLU A 42 -1.17 -6.89 11.48
N HIS A 43 -1.13 -6.02 10.46
CA HIS A 43 -1.85 -4.75 10.48
C HIS A 43 -3.36 -4.93 10.25
N TYR A 44 -3.77 -5.96 9.50
CA TYR A 44 -5.17 -6.15 9.09
C TYR A 44 -6.14 -6.33 10.26
N PRO A 45 -5.85 -7.16 11.29
CA PRO A 45 -6.71 -7.27 12.46
C PRO A 45 -6.90 -5.93 13.20
N ILE A 46 -5.87 -5.09 13.23
CA ILE A 46 -5.92 -3.77 13.87
C ILE A 46 -6.84 -2.85 13.07
N VAL A 47 -6.69 -2.81 11.74
CA VAL A 47 -7.54 -1.99 10.87
C VAL A 47 -8.98 -2.47 10.91
N HIS A 48 -9.21 -3.79 10.84
CA HIS A 48 -10.54 -4.42 10.91
C HIS A 48 -11.30 -4.00 12.17
N LYS A 49 -10.68 -4.18 13.35
CA LYS A 49 -11.29 -3.81 14.64
C LYS A 49 -11.68 -2.33 14.68
N ASN A 50 -10.77 -1.43 14.29
CA ASN A 50 -11.02 0.01 14.36
C ASN A 50 -12.04 0.47 13.31
N LEU A 51 -12.05 -0.15 12.14
CA LEU A 51 -13.01 0.15 11.08
C LEU A 51 -14.42 -0.27 11.49
N LEU A 52 -14.62 -1.48 12.02
CA LEU A 52 -15.91 -1.92 12.53
C LEU A 52 -16.41 -1.03 13.68
N ALA A 53 -15.54 -0.68 14.62
CA ALA A 53 -15.90 0.24 15.70
C ALA A 53 -16.32 1.62 15.15
N SER A 54 -15.65 2.12 14.11
CA SER A 54 -16.00 3.38 13.47
C SER A 54 -17.33 3.30 12.72
N ILE A 55 -17.60 2.19 12.02
CA ILE A 55 -18.87 1.95 11.34
C ILE A 55 -20.02 1.92 12.35
N ALA A 56 -19.87 1.15 13.44
CA ALA A 56 -20.85 1.08 14.52
C ALA A 56 -21.09 2.46 15.17
N HIS A 57 -20.04 3.24 15.38
CA HIS A 57 -20.17 4.60 15.92
C HIS A 57 -20.97 5.53 15.01
N VAL A 58 -20.76 5.45 13.69
CA VAL A 58 -21.42 6.33 12.71
C VAL A 58 -22.85 5.89 12.41
N MET A 59 -23.08 4.58 12.30
CA MET A 59 -24.38 4.02 11.89
C MET A 59 -25.31 3.75 13.08
N GLY A 60 -24.79 3.71 14.31
CA GLY A 60 -25.59 3.50 15.53
C GLY A 60 -26.44 2.25 15.46
N ASP A 61 -27.73 2.40 15.79
CA ASP A 61 -28.71 1.31 15.86
C ASP A 61 -28.97 0.62 14.50
N ALA A 62 -28.52 1.21 13.38
CA ALA A 62 -28.62 0.57 12.07
C ALA A 62 -27.67 -0.63 11.91
N VAL A 63 -26.65 -0.76 12.75
CA VAL A 63 -25.77 -1.94 12.78
C VAL A 63 -26.36 -2.98 13.72
N THR A 64 -27.32 -3.75 13.21
CA THR A 64 -27.78 -4.94 13.92
C THR A 64 -26.65 -5.98 14.01
N PRO A 65 -26.71 -6.96 14.94
CA PRO A 65 -25.70 -8.00 15.05
C PRO A 65 -25.43 -8.72 13.72
N GLU A 66 -26.48 -9.07 12.97
CA GLU A 66 -26.39 -9.72 11.67
C GLU A 66 -25.70 -8.83 10.62
N VAL A 67 -26.04 -7.53 10.58
CA VAL A 67 -25.38 -6.57 9.69
C VAL A 67 -23.90 -6.45 10.06
N GLY A 68 -23.58 -6.28 11.34
CA GLY A 68 -22.20 -6.16 11.81
C GLY A 68 -21.35 -7.39 11.48
N GLU A 69 -21.91 -8.58 11.64
CA GLU A 69 -21.26 -9.85 11.29
C GLU A 69 -20.99 -9.95 9.79
N GLY A 70 -21.99 -9.65 8.93
CA GLY A 70 -21.80 -9.64 7.48
C GLY A 70 -20.72 -8.65 7.00
N PHE A 71 -20.67 -7.45 7.59
CA PHE A 71 -19.59 -6.49 7.31
C PHE A 71 -18.23 -7.01 7.77
N SER A 72 -18.17 -7.66 8.93
CA SER A 72 -16.94 -8.25 9.46
C SER A 72 -16.41 -9.34 8.52
N GLU A 73 -17.26 -10.26 8.09
CA GLU A 73 -16.90 -11.35 7.17
C GLU A 73 -16.40 -10.80 5.82
N ALA A 74 -17.10 -9.82 5.26
CA ALA A 74 -16.69 -9.19 4.01
C ALA A 74 -15.30 -8.52 4.13
N LEU A 75 -15.06 -7.77 5.22
CA LEU A 75 -13.76 -7.15 5.45
C LEU A 75 -12.64 -8.17 5.63
N LEU A 76 -12.92 -9.30 6.29
CA LEU A 76 -11.94 -10.37 6.48
C LEU A 76 -11.62 -11.09 5.17
N ALA A 77 -12.62 -11.34 4.32
CA ALA A 77 -12.41 -11.92 2.99
C ALA A 77 -11.53 -11.01 2.12
N LEU A 78 -11.80 -9.71 2.13
CA LEU A 78 -11.01 -8.71 1.41
C LEU A 78 -9.58 -8.59 1.98
N ALA A 79 -9.43 -8.63 3.30
CA ALA A 79 -8.12 -8.62 3.97
C ALA A 79 -7.27 -9.82 3.55
N LYS A 80 -7.86 -11.02 3.49
CA LYS A 80 -7.18 -12.23 3.03
C LYS A 80 -6.65 -12.09 1.61
N PHE A 81 -7.48 -11.57 0.69
CA PHE A 81 -7.06 -11.29 -0.69
C PHE A 81 -5.84 -10.37 -0.72
N PHE A 82 -5.88 -9.24 -0.01
CA PHE A 82 -4.77 -8.29 -0.02
C PHE A 82 -3.49 -8.87 0.57
N VAL A 83 -3.57 -9.62 1.67
CA VAL A 83 -2.41 -10.28 2.29
C VAL A 83 -1.75 -11.24 1.30
N GLU A 84 -2.53 -12.04 0.57
CA GLU A 84 -2.02 -12.98 -0.41
C GLU A 84 -1.33 -12.25 -1.59
N GLU A 85 -1.94 -11.20 -2.14
CA GLU A 85 -1.37 -10.43 -3.25
C GLU A 85 -0.14 -9.61 -2.84
N GLU A 86 -0.15 -9.01 -1.65
CA GLU A 86 1.01 -8.28 -1.10
C GLU A 86 2.19 -9.23 -0.89
N GLN A 87 1.96 -10.44 -0.39
CA GLN A 87 3.02 -11.43 -0.20
C GLN A 87 3.66 -11.87 -1.52
N LYS A 88 2.88 -11.94 -2.61
CA LYS A 88 3.42 -12.17 -3.96
C LYS A 88 4.32 -11.02 -4.38
N LEU A 89 3.88 -9.77 -4.19
CA LEU A 89 4.69 -8.59 -4.52
C LEU A 89 6.00 -8.54 -3.71
N TYR A 90 5.97 -8.88 -2.42
CA TYR A 90 7.19 -8.96 -1.60
C TYR A 90 8.14 -10.05 -2.10
N SER A 91 7.62 -11.22 -2.44
CA SER A 91 8.41 -12.31 -3.01
C SER A 91 9.04 -11.93 -4.35
N MET A 92 8.27 -11.25 -5.21
CA MET A 92 8.76 -10.72 -6.49
C MET A 92 9.85 -9.67 -6.30
N ALA A 93 9.67 -8.74 -5.35
CA ALA A 93 10.67 -7.72 -5.03
C ALA A 93 11.96 -8.34 -4.50
N ALA A 94 11.87 -9.39 -3.66
CA ALA A 94 13.02 -10.12 -3.14
C ALA A 94 13.79 -10.87 -4.25
N ALA A 95 13.08 -11.40 -5.24
CA ALA A 95 13.66 -12.23 -6.30
C ALA A 95 14.33 -11.41 -7.43
N ARG A 96 14.08 -10.10 -7.50
CA ARG A 96 14.67 -9.23 -8.53
C ARG A 96 16.17 -9.04 -8.33
N SER A 97 16.89 -8.80 -9.43
CA SER A 97 18.30 -8.38 -9.36
C SER A 97 18.41 -7.07 -8.56
N GLY A 98 19.22 -7.09 -7.51
CA GLY A 98 19.37 -5.95 -6.58
C GLY A 98 18.16 -5.70 -5.67
N GLY A 99 17.16 -6.58 -5.70
CA GLY A 99 15.90 -6.49 -4.96
C GLY A 99 16.03 -6.68 -3.45
N TRP A 100 14.99 -6.28 -2.72
CA TRP A 100 14.90 -6.40 -1.26
C TRP A 100 13.43 -6.43 -0.81
N VAL A 101 13.21 -6.74 0.47
CA VAL A 101 11.91 -6.63 1.13
C VAL A 101 11.97 -5.55 2.21
N GLY A 102 10.93 -4.74 2.31
CA GLY A 102 10.84 -3.65 3.29
C GLY A 102 11.64 -2.42 2.86
N VAL A 103 12.27 -1.75 3.84
CA VAL A 103 13.01 -0.50 3.62
C VAL A 103 14.50 -0.80 3.53
N ARG A 104 15.15 -0.25 2.50
CA ARG A 104 16.59 -0.28 2.33
C ARG A 104 17.13 1.14 2.34
N ASP A 105 18.29 1.33 2.98
CA ASP A 105 18.93 2.64 3.08
C ASP A 105 19.69 2.99 1.79
N PHE A 106 19.48 4.22 1.32
CA PHE A 106 20.15 4.79 0.16
C PHE A 106 20.75 6.17 0.50
N LYS A 107 21.78 6.55 -0.24
CA LYS A 107 22.37 7.89 -0.24
C LYS A 107 22.11 8.54 -1.60
N VAL A 108 21.89 9.86 -1.60
CA VAL A 108 21.84 10.65 -2.83
C VAL A 108 23.28 10.82 -3.32
N SER A 109 23.59 10.24 -4.48
CA SER A 109 24.91 10.37 -5.12
C SER A 109 24.99 11.57 -6.05
N ALA A 110 23.87 11.95 -6.66
CA ALA A 110 23.78 13.11 -7.54
C ALA A 110 22.42 13.78 -7.44
N LYS A 111 22.40 15.08 -7.72
CA LYS A 111 21.20 15.90 -7.87
C LYS A 111 21.39 16.81 -9.07
N SER A 112 20.47 16.76 -10.02
CA SER A 112 20.45 17.64 -11.20
C SER A 112 19.18 18.48 -11.19
N ALA A 113 19.30 19.81 -11.27
CA ALA A 113 18.14 20.69 -11.39
C ALA A 113 17.65 20.66 -12.85
N LEU A 114 16.38 20.29 -13.04
CA LEU A 114 15.76 20.25 -14.37
C LEU A 114 14.96 21.53 -14.64
N THR A 115 14.22 21.99 -13.63
CA THR A 115 13.49 23.26 -13.65
C THR A 115 13.58 23.95 -12.29
N GLN A 116 12.92 25.10 -12.13
CA GLN A 116 12.87 25.82 -10.85
C GLN A 116 12.31 24.94 -9.71
N ASP A 117 11.34 24.07 -10.02
CA ASP A 117 10.60 23.28 -9.03
C ASP A 117 10.79 21.76 -9.20
N CYS A 118 11.66 21.33 -10.12
CA CYS A 118 11.91 19.92 -10.40
C CYS A 118 13.42 19.61 -10.41
N ALA A 119 13.79 18.53 -9.73
CA ALA A 119 15.14 18.01 -9.73
C ALA A 119 15.12 16.48 -9.88
N GLU A 120 16.10 15.98 -10.62
CA GLU A 120 16.43 14.57 -10.68
C GLU A 120 17.38 14.23 -9.53
N LEU A 121 17.16 13.07 -8.90
CA LEU A 121 17.99 12.56 -7.81
C LEU A 121 18.45 11.15 -8.17
N THR A 122 19.75 10.93 -8.12
CA THR A 122 20.34 9.59 -8.26
C THR A 122 20.63 9.02 -6.88
N PHE A 123 20.20 7.78 -6.66
CA PHE A 123 20.39 7.07 -5.40
C PHE A 123 21.35 5.90 -5.58
N VAL A 124 22.20 5.69 -4.57
CA VAL A 124 23.04 4.49 -4.45
C VAL A 124 22.80 3.84 -3.08
N PRO A 125 22.85 2.50 -2.97
CA PRO A 125 22.72 1.83 -1.68
C PRO A 125 23.71 2.42 -0.66
N ALA A 126 23.25 2.66 0.58
CA ALA A 126 24.10 3.18 1.64
C ALA A 126 25.19 2.17 2.06
N GLU A 127 24.86 0.88 1.94
CA GLU A 127 25.69 -0.28 2.23
C GLU A 127 25.45 -1.40 1.19
N GLY A 128 26.47 -2.22 0.98
CA GLY A 128 26.45 -3.33 0.02
C GLY A 128 26.79 -2.94 -1.42
N PRO A 129 26.74 -3.91 -2.34
CA PRO A 129 27.14 -3.68 -3.73
C PRO A 129 26.20 -2.71 -4.44
N THR A 130 26.79 -1.82 -5.26
CA THR A 130 26.09 -0.99 -6.24
C THR A 130 25.75 -1.84 -7.47
N ALA A 131 24.87 -2.82 -7.28
CA ALA A 131 24.33 -3.58 -8.39
C ALA A 131 23.19 -2.78 -9.04
N ASP A 132 23.02 -2.95 -10.36
CA ASP A 132 21.85 -2.45 -11.06
C ASP A 132 20.59 -3.09 -10.47
N ILE A 133 19.62 -2.24 -10.14
CA ILE A 133 18.34 -2.64 -9.57
C ILE A 133 17.34 -2.67 -10.71
N ASP A 134 16.82 -3.87 -11.01
CA ASP A 134 15.88 -4.07 -12.10
C ASP A 134 14.50 -3.47 -11.78
N PHE A 135 13.89 -2.83 -12.77
CA PHE A 135 12.56 -2.25 -12.68
C PHE A 135 11.80 -2.31 -13.99
N THR A 136 10.47 -2.28 -13.89
CA THR A 136 9.58 -2.21 -15.04
C THR A 136 9.16 -0.75 -15.26
N PRO A 137 9.30 -0.18 -16.46
CA PRO A 137 8.89 1.20 -16.72
C PRO A 137 7.44 1.47 -16.31
N GLY A 138 7.21 2.60 -15.62
CA GLY A 138 5.91 2.97 -15.06
C GLY A 138 5.70 2.51 -13.61
N GLN A 139 6.64 1.77 -13.02
CA GLN A 139 6.67 1.50 -11.59
C GLN A 139 7.06 2.75 -10.79
N PHE A 140 6.93 2.65 -9.46
CA PHE A 140 7.35 3.70 -8.54
C PHE A 140 8.14 3.12 -7.38
N LEU A 141 8.94 3.99 -6.75
CA LEU A 141 9.55 3.75 -5.45
C LEU A 141 8.85 4.58 -4.37
N THR A 142 8.79 4.04 -3.16
CA THR A 142 8.38 4.80 -1.98
C THR A 142 9.61 5.33 -1.25
N VAL A 143 9.75 6.65 -1.19
CA VAL A 143 10.87 7.30 -0.50
C VAL A 143 10.45 7.63 0.92
N HIS A 144 11.19 7.07 1.88
CA HIS A 144 11.11 7.39 3.31
C HIS A 144 12.24 8.35 3.67
N VAL A 145 11.90 9.56 4.11
CA VAL A 145 12.89 10.54 4.57
C VAL A 145 13.06 10.39 6.08
N LYS A 146 14.29 10.16 6.54
CA LYS A 146 14.65 10.09 7.98
C LYS A 146 14.63 11.48 8.63
N LYS A 147 13.46 12.11 8.65
CA LYS A 147 13.21 13.43 9.27
C LYS A 147 11.92 13.34 10.08
N ALA A 148 11.93 13.89 11.29
CA ALA A 148 10.74 13.94 12.15
C ALA A 148 9.57 14.59 11.40
N GLY A 149 8.40 13.93 11.45
CA GLY A 149 7.18 14.38 10.77
C GLY A 149 7.17 14.18 9.25
N ALA A 150 8.23 13.64 8.64
CA ALA A 150 8.20 13.31 7.23
C ALA A 150 7.32 12.09 6.98
N THR A 151 6.53 12.17 5.91
CA THR A 151 5.65 11.09 5.47
C THR A 151 6.14 10.53 4.14
N PRO A 152 6.07 9.20 3.93
CA PRO A 152 6.54 8.57 2.71
C PRO A 152 5.79 9.06 1.47
N ARG A 153 6.47 9.07 0.32
CA ARG A 153 5.92 9.50 -0.97
C ARG A 153 6.35 8.57 -2.09
N HIS A 154 5.46 8.35 -3.05
CA HIS A 154 5.75 7.56 -4.24
C HIS A 154 6.33 8.46 -5.35
N TYR A 155 7.37 7.99 -6.02
CA TYR A 155 7.99 8.63 -7.18
C TYR A 155 8.20 7.58 -8.27
N THR A 156 7.79 7.89 -9.50
CA THR A 156 8.00 7.01 -10.66
C THR A 156 9.49 6.85 -10.95
N VAL A 157 9.89 5.63 -11.30
CA VAL A 157 11.23 5.27 -11.79
C VAL A 157 11.22 5.10 -13.29
#